data_AF-A0A540V8X7-F1
#
_entry.id   AF-A0A540V8X7-F1
#
_cell.length_a   1.000
_cell.length_b   1.000
_cell.length_c   1.000
_cell.angle_alpha   90.00
_cell.angle_beta   90.00
_cell.angle_gamma   90.00
#
_symmetry.space_group_name_H-M   'P 1'
#
loop_
_entity.id
_entity.type
_entity.pdbx_description
1 polymer ?
#
loop_
_entity_poly.entity_id
_entity_poly.type
_entity_poly.pdbx_seq_one_letter_code
_entity_poly.pdbx_strand_id
1 'polypeptide(L)'
;MLKFIAMTLSTAICLRLYLGWSRRQAEAQIEEMQRAAFNTPGAAPPIPAAVVVAGAGLVGGHLLLARLLGQPGRQTALSLLLGGMVGGLSFWRAGAREAP
;
A
#
# COMPACT_ATOMS: atom_id res chain seq x y z
N MET A 1 -19.94 12.42 -9.00
CA MET A 1 -18.66 12.84 -9.59
C MET A 1 -17.65 13.28 -8.53
N LEU A 2 -17.89 14.33 -7.73
CA LEU A 2 -16.94 14.78 -6.70
C LEU A 2 -16.52 13.67 -5.71
N LYS A 3 -17.49 12.89 -5.19
CA LYS A 3 -17.23 11.76 -4.29
C LYS A 3 -16.31 10.69 -4.90
N PHE A 4 -16.39 10.48 -6.21
CA PHE A 4 -15.56 9.51 -6.94
C PHE A 4 -14.13 10.01 -7.07
N ILE A 5 -13.95 11.28 -7.44
CA ILE A 5 -12.64 11.91 -7.56
C ILE A 5 -11.95 11.93 -6.20
N ALA A 6 -12.65 12.41 -5.15
CA ALA A 6 -12.13 12.44 -3.79
C ALA A 6 -11.68 11.05 -3.34
N MET A 7 -12.52 10.03 -3.55
CA MET A 7 -12.20 8.66 -3.17
C MET A 7 -10.97 8.12 -3.91
N THR A 8 -10.88 8.34 -5.23
CA THR A 8 -9.74 7.92 -6.06
C THR A 8 -8.43 8.58 -5.59
N LEU A 9 -8.47 9.88 -5.28
CA LEU A 9 -7.31 10.62 -4.76
C LEU A 9 -6.91 10.14 -3.37
N SER A 10 -7.87 9.91 -2.48
CA SER A 10 -7.60 9.34 -1.15
C SER A 10 -6.88 7.99 -1.27
N THR A 11 -7.35 7.10 -2.13
CA THR A 11 -6.70 5.81 -2.39
C THR A 11 -5.28 6.00 -2.91
N ALA A 12 -5.06 6.91 -3.86
CA ALA A 12 -3.74 7.17 -4.42
C ALA A 12 -2.74 7.69 -3.37
N ILE A 13 -3.17 8.63 -2.54
CA ILE A 13 -2.36 9.20 -1.46
C ILE A 13 -2.04 8.13 -0.42
N CYS A 14 -3.07 7.44 0.09
CA CYS A 14 -2.89 6.39 1.09
C CYS A 14 -1.98 5.27 0.58
N LEU A 15 -2.15 4.85 -0.69
CA LEU A 15 -1.30 3.82 -1.29
C LEU A 15 0.16 4.27 -1.38
N ARG A 16 0.41 5.50 -1.84
CA ARG A 16 1.78 6.04 -1.91
C ARG A 16 2.47 6.03 -0.54
N LEU A 17 1.76 6.49 0.50
CA LEU A 17 2.27 6.51 1.87
C LEU A 17 2.52 5.10 2.40
N TYR A 18 1.57 4.20 2.17
CA TYR A 18 1.68 2.79 2.53
C TYR A 18 2.89 2.13 1.86
N LEU A 19 3.11 2.35 0.56
CA LEU A 19 4.25 1.77 -0.18
C LEU A 19 5.60 2.27 0.35
N GLY A 20 5.70 3.56 0.67
CA GLY A 20 6.91 4.12 1.27
C GLY A 20 7.18 3.58 2.68
N TRP A 21 6.13 3.41 3.49
CA TRP A 21 6.25 2.81 4.81
C TRP A 21 6.55 1.31 4.76
N SER A 22 5.89 0.55 3.90
CA SER A 22 6.05 -0.90 3.78
C SER A 22 7.43 -1.28 3.27
N ARG A 23 8.01 -0.46 2.37
CA ARG A 23 9.41 -0.62 1.94
C ARG A 23 10.37 -0.55 3.12
N ARG A 24 10.23 0.43 4.01
CA ARG A 24 11.08 0.55 5.22
C ARG A 24 10.93 -0.64 6.16
N GLN A 25 9.70 -1.14 6.32
CA GLN A 25 9.44 -2.34 7.14
C GLN A 25 10.08 -3.59 6.52
N ALA A 26 10.01 -3.73 5.19
CA ALA A 26 10.65 -4.84 4.48
C ALA A 26 12.19 -4.76 4.57
N GLU A 27 12.78 -3.58 4.40
CA GLU A 27 14.23 -3.36 4.55
C GLU A 27 14.72 -3.74 5.97
N ALA A 28 14.01 -3.30 7.00
CA ALA A 28 14.33 -3.66 8.39
C ALA A 28 14.21 -5.18 8.64
N GLN A 29 13.20 -5.83 8.07
CA GLN A 29 13.04 -7.27 8.21
C GLN A 29 14.11 -8.07 7.47
N ILE A 30 14.53 -7.61 6.29
CA ILE A 30 15.64 -8.22 5.56
C ILE A 30 16.92 -8.13 6.38
N GLU A 31 17.20 -6.97 7.00
CA GLU A 31 18.36 -6.80 7.88
C GLU A 31 18.31 -7.75 9.07
N GLU A 32 17.15 -7.91 9.71
CA GLU A 32 16.95 -8.87 10.81
C GLU A 32 17.18 -10.32 10.34
N MET A 33 16.63 -10.71 9.18
CA MET A 33 16.84 -12.02 8.59
C MET A 33 18.32 -12.29 8.28
N GLN A 34 19.05 -11.28 7.79
CA GLN A 34 20.49 -11.40 7.54
C GLN A 34 21.30 -11.57 8.83
N ARG A 35 20.94 -10.88 9.91
CA ARG A 35 21.56 -11.06 11.23
C ARG A 35 21.25 -12.44 11.83
N ALA A 36 20.02 -12.92 11.66
CA ALA A 36 19.55 -14.21 12.18
C ALA A 36 19.99 -15.42 11.32
N ALA A 37 20.47 -15.20 10.10
CA ALA A 37 20.89 -16.25 9.18
C ALA A 37 22.01 -17.15 9.74
N PHE A 38 22.80 -16.68 10.72
CA PHE A 38 23.82 -17.48 11.38
C PHE A 38 23.25 -18.48 12.41
N ASN A 39 22.04 -18.26 12.94
CA ASN A 39 21.46 -19.09 14.00
C ASN A 39 20.25 -19.93 13.53
N THR A 40 19.38 -19.41 12.66
CA THR A 40 18.21 -20.14 12.13
C THR A 40 17.72 -19.56 10.79
N PRO A 41 18.19 -20.08 9.63
CA PRO A 41 17.72 -19.64 8.32
C PRO A 41 16.22 -19.89 8.15
N GLY A 42 15.46 -18.89 7.69
CA GLY A 42 14.04 -19.03 7.33
C GLY A 42 13.03 -18.95 8.48
N ALA A 43 13.46 -18.68 9.71
CA ALA A 43 12.54 -18.57 10.85
C ALA A 43 11.60 -17.34 10.78
N ALA A 44 12.04 -16.26 10.14
CA ALA A 44 11.24 -15.04 9.98
C ALA A 44 10.57 -14.98 8.59
N PRO A 45 9.28 -14.60 8.51
CA PRO A 45 8.55 -14.50 7.24
C PRO A 45 9.12 -13.38 6.37
N PRO A 46 9.11 -13.50 5.03
CA PRO A 46 9.71 -12.49 4.13
C PRO A 46 8.93 -11.18 4.03
N ILE A 47 7.67 -11.17 4.49
CA ILE A 47 6.82 -9.98 4.53
C ILE A 47 6.39 -9.77 5.99
N PRO A 48 6.53 -8.56 6.55
CA PRO A 48 6.14 -8.33 7.93
C PRO A 48 4.63 -8.46 8.06
N ALA A 49 4.14 -9.13 9.10
CA ALA A 49 2.70 -9.25 9.34
C ALA A 49 2.01 -7.87 9.40
N ALA A 50 2.69 -6.86 9.94
CA ALA A 50 2.22 -5.48 9.97
C ALA A 50 1.95 -4.91 8.56
N VAL A 51 2.76 -5.27 7.56
CA VAL A 51 2.56 -4.85 6.16
C VAL A 51 1.28 -5.48 5.60
N VAL A 52 1.08 -6.78 5.84
CA VAL A 52 -0.14 -7.48 5.40
C VAL A 52 -1.40 -6.87 6.02
N VAL A 53 -1.38 -6.64 7.34
CA VAL A 53 -2.50 -6.05 8.07
C VAL A 53 -2.79 -4.63 7.60
N ALA A 54 -1.76 -3.80 7.41
CA ALA A 54 -1.93 -2.44 6.90
C ALA A 54 -2.47 -2.44 5.46
N GLY A 55 -2.00 -3.35 4.60
CA GLY A 55 -2.52 -3.52 3.24
C GLY A 55 -4.00 -3.93 3.23
N ALA A 56 -4.39 -4.89 4.07
CA ALA A 56 -5.79 -5.27 4.26
C ALA A 56 -6.63 -4.10 4.79
N GLY A 57 -6.09 -3.31 5.73
CA GLY A 57 -6.73 -2.10 6.24
C GLY A 57 -6.93 -1.03 5.17
N LEU A 58 -5.99 -0.88 4.23
CA LEU A 58 -6.12 0.05 3.12
C LEU A 58 -7.26 -0.34 2.17
N VAL A 59 -7.35 -1.63 1.81
CA VAL A 59 -8.45 -2.14 0.97
C VAL A 59 -9.78 -2.09 1.71
N GLY A 60 -9.82 -2.54 2.96
CA GLY A 60 -11.02 -2.52 3.80
C GLY A 60 -11.51 -1.09 4.05
N GLY A 61 -10.60 -0.16 4.33
CA GLY A 61 -10.88 1.26 4.51
C GLY A 61 -11.43 1.91 3.23
N HIS A 62 -10.90 1.54 2.06
CA HIS A 62 -11.48 1.96 0.78
C HIS A 62 -12.92 1.47 0.64
N LEU A 63 -13.18 0.18 0.89
CA LEU A 63 -14.54 -0.36 0.78
C LEU A 63 -15.51 0.29 1.78
N LEU A 64 -15.07 0.49 3.02
CA LEU A 64 -15.86 1.18 4.04
C LEU A 64 -16.19 2.61 3.62
N LEU A 65 -15.19 3.37 3.14
CA LEU A 65 -15.40 4.73 2.65
C LEU A 65 -16.36 4.77 1.46
N ALA A 66 -16.32 3.78 0.57
CA ALA A 66 -17.27 3.67 -0.54
C ALA A 66 -18.71 3.51 -0.04
N ARG A 67 -18.89 2.68 0.99
CA ARG A 67 -20.20 2.48 1.62
C ARG A 67 -20.70 3.74 2.30
N LEU A 68 -19.83 4.42 3.06
CA LEU A 68 -20.17 5.70 3.72
C LEU A 68 -20.54 6.80 2.72
N LEU A 69 -19.90 6.83 1.56
CA LEU A 69 -20.18 7.82 0.51
C LEU A 69 -21.37 7.45 -0.38
N GLY A 70 -21.94 6.25 -0.22
CA GLY A 70 -23.03 5.72 -1.03
C GLY A 70 -22.61 5.47 -2.49
N GLN A 71 -21.35 5.07 -2.72
CA GLN A 71 -20.86 4.83 -4.08
C GLN A 71 -21.36 3.48 -4.63
N PRO A 72 -21.78 3.43 -5.91
CA PRO A 72 -22.12 2.18 -6.56
C PRO A 72 -20.88 1.31 -6.74
N GLY A 73 -21.06 -0.01 -6.69
CA GLY A 73 -19.95 -0.98 -6.71
C GLY A 73 -19.01 -0.84 -7.91
N ARG A 74 -19.55 -0.53 -9.11
CA ARG A 74 -18.73 -0.27 -10.31
C ARG A 74 -17.80 0.94 -10.15
N GLN A 75 -18.28 2.03 -9.55
CA GLN A 75 -17.46 3.22 -9.28
C GLN A 75 -16.45 2.96 -8.15
N THR A 76 -16.82 2.13 -7.17
CA THR A 76 -15.90 1.72 -6.10
C THR A 76 -14.71 0.93 -6.64
N ALA A 77 -14.96 -0.05 -7.53
CA ALA A 77 -13.92 -0.83 -8.17
C ALA A 77 -13.04 0.05 -9.07
N LEU A 78 -13.66 0.92 -9.88
CA LEU A 78 -12.93 1.81 -10.77
C LEU A 78 -12.04 2.82 -10.02
N SER A 79 -12.53 3.39 -8.92
CA SER A 79 -11.75 4.31 -8.07
C SER A 79 -10.59 3.61 -7.38
N LEU A 80 -10.77 2.35 -6.97
CA LEU A 80 -9.67 1.53 -6.42
C LEU A 80 -8.58 1.29 -7.46
N LEU A 81 -8.97 0.92 -8.70
CA LEU A 81 -8.02 0.70 -9.79
C LEU A 81 -7.28 1.97 -10.19
N LEU A 82 -8.01 3.06 -10.43
CA LEU A 82 -7.41 4.33 -10.82
C LEU A 82 -6.54 4.92 -9.70
N GLY A 83 -7.02 4.90 -8.46
CA GLY A 83 -6.25 5.34 -7.30
C GLY A 83 -5.01 4.47 -7.09
N GLY A 84 -5.16 3.16 -7.29
CA GLY A 84 -4.09 2.16 -7.31
C GLY A 84 -2.99 2.52 -8.31
N MET A 85 -3.36 2.72 -9.57
CA MET A 85 -2.44 3.10 -10.64
C MET A 85 -1.76 4.44 -10.37
N VAL A 86 -2.52 5.47 -9.98
CA VAL A 86 -1.97 6.80 -9.71
C VAL A 86 -1.01 6.78 -8.52
N GLY A 87 -1.39 6.12 -7.43
CA GLY A 87 -0.54 5.99 -6.24
C GLY A 87 0.73 5.21 -6.52
N GLY A 88 0.61 4.06 -7.20
CA GLY A 88 1.73 3.20 -7.57
C GLY A 88 2.70 3.89 -8.54
N LEU A 89 2.17 4.53 -9.59
CA LEU A 89 2.98 5.30 -10.54
C LEU A 89 3.68 6.47 -9.85
N SER A 90 2.99 7.18 -8.96
CA SER A 90 3.56 8.31 -8.21
C SER A 90 4.70 7.87 -7.30
N PHE A 91 4.56 6.70 -6.65
CA PHE A 91 5.61 6.09 -5.85
C PHE A 91 6.81 5.67 -6.72
N TRP A 92 6.55 4.97 -7.83
CA TRP A 92 7.60 4.53 -8.75
C TRP A 92 8.41 5.70 -9.32
N ARG A 93 7.72 6.77 -9.77
CA ARG A 93 8.40 7.98 -10.29
C ARG A 93 9.23 8.69 -9.23
N ALA A 94 8.82 8.65 -7.96
CA ALA A 94 9.62 9.22 -6.87
C ALA A 94 10.90 8.40 -6.67
N GLY A 95 10.78 7.07 -6.57
CA GLY A 95 11.94 6.18 -6.42
C GLY A 95 12.90 6.23 -7.63
N ALA A 96 12.39 6.38 -8.85
CA ALA A 96 13.22 6.51 -10.05
C ALA A 96 14.05 7.82 -10.10
N ARG A 97 13.67 8.85 -9.34
CA ARG A 97 14.42 10.11 -9.23
C ARG A 97 15.50 10.08 -8.14
N GLU A 98 15.41 9.12 -7.24
CA GLU A 98 16.34 8.93 -6.13
C GLU A 98 17.42 7.88 -6.43
N ALA A 99 17.34 7.21 -7.60
CA ALA A 99 18.38 6.31 -8.09
C ALA A 99 19.57 7.15 -8.64
N PRO A 100 20.81 6.88 -8.21
CA PRO A 100 22.01 7.61 -8.65
C PRO A 100 22.35 7.41 -10.13
#